data_AF-A0A5N6KRC3-F1
#
_entry.id   AF-A0A5N6KRC3-F1
#
_cell.length_a   1.000
_cell.length_b   1.000
_cell.length_c   1.000
_cell.angle_alpha   90.00
_cell.angle_beta   90.00
_cell.angle_gamma   90.00
#
_symmetry.space_group_name_H-M   'P 1'
#
loop_
_entity.id
_entity.type
_entity.pdbx_description
1 polymer ?
#
loop_
_entity_poly.entity_id
_entity_poly.type
_entity_poly.pdbx_seq_one_letter_code
_entity_poly.pdbx_strand_id
1 'polypeptide(L)'
;MLSKPPFSYLETLNKVDDCIDINSDLAEAILDAGLASVGLSPASQPDDTKVALPEWHNAATKIDLDKARSTVHQMFRDWSAEGAVEREACYGPVMQYLYEEFGLQRQNGEAIEVLVPGAGLGRLVFDLCREGYLAEGNEISYHQLLTSSFILNHTSKADEWALHPFALSFSNQHNRADQLRKVTIPDVHPGGTVSAGGMGMTTGDFVTLYSDEENKSRFDAVATVFFIDTAPNVLTYIDTIWCCLKPGGIWVNLGPLLWHFEEKQVGQSNGGDDEEGSSRDKADRTGYIGEAGSFEPSADEVKLLVEQAGFIVEKYEMHSTTTGYVQNGRSMLRSMYEPCRWVARKPTPAPALQRSPDTPNIEVETVS
;
A
#
# COMPACT_ATOMS: atom_id res chain seq x y z
N MET A 1 -29.45 2.32 35.13
CA MET A 1 -28.10 2.04 35.67
C MET A 1 -27.01 2.72 34.85
N LEU A 2 -26.99 2.58 33.52
CA LEU A 2 -25.96 3.14 32.64
C LEU A 2 -25.97 4.67 32.48
N SER A 3 -27.08 5.36 32.75
CA SER A 3 -27.24 6.80 32.52
C SER A 3 -26.72 7.71 33.64
N LYS A 4 -26.13 7.13 34.70
CA LYS A 4 -25.65 7.88 35.88
C LYS A 4 -24.19 7.51 36.19
N PRO A 5 -23.46 8.33 36.98
CA PRO A 5 -22.13 7.97 37.46
C PRO A 5 -22.13 6.60 38.17
N PRO A 6 -21.05 5.82 38.03
CA PRO A 6 -19.79 6.14 37.33
C PRO A 6 -19.81 5.86 35.81
N PHE A 7 -20.91 5.34 35.23
CA PHE A 7 -20.94 4.91 33.83
C PHE A 7 -21.22 6.06 32.85
N SER A 8 -22.27 6.84 33.10
CA SER A 8 -22.72 7.96 32.25
C SER A 8 -22.65 7.65 30.73
N TYR A 9 -23.23 6.53 30.30
CA TYR A 9 -23.01 5.97 28.96
C TYR A 9 -23.45 6.89 27.82
N LEU A 10 -24.50 7.69 28.02
CA LEU A 10 -24.91 8.71 27.04
C LEU A 10 -23.81 9.76 26.83
N GLU A 11 -23.10 10.15 27.89
CA GLU A 11 -21.94 11.05 27.78
C GLU A 11 -20.79 10.41 27.01
N THR A 12 -20.63 9.08 27.13
CA THR A 12 -19.64 8.35 26.32
C THR A 12 -20.02 8.39 24.84
N LEU A 13 -21.30 8.20 24.50
CA LEU A 13 -21.77 8.27 23.11
C LEU A 13 -21.61 9.68 22.54
N ASN A 14 -21.97 10.72 23.29
CA ASN A 14 -21.73 12.10 22.87
C ASN A 14 -20.24 12.36 22.58
N LYS A 15 -19.33 11.83 23.40
CA LYS A 15 -17.88 11.95 23.13
C LYS A 15 -17.43 11.16 21.90
N VAL A 16 -18.11 10.07 21.56
CA VAL A 16 -17.86 9.35 20.30
C VAL A 16 -18.33 10.20 19.12
N ASP A 17 -19.49 10.85 19.23
CA ASP A 17 -19.98 11.78 18.21
C ASP A 17 -18.99 12.94 18.01
N ASP A 18 -18.47 13.54 19.09
CA ASP A 18 -17.41 14.56 19.01
C ASP A 18 -16.16 14.05 18.26
N CYS A 19 -15.77 12.78 18.47
CA CYS A 19 -14.65 12.17 17.76
C CYS A 19 -14.94 11.92 16.28
N ILE A 20 -16.20 11.60 15.94
CA ILE A 20 -16.65 11.42 14.55
C ILE A 20 -16.59 12.76 13.83
N ASP A 21 -17.10 13.82 14.45
CA ASP A 21 -17.07 15.18 13.88
C ASP A 21 -15.63 15.63 13.59
N ILE A 22 -14.70 15.42 14.53
CA ILE A 22 -13.27 15.75 14.32
C ILE A 22 -12.65 14.94 13.17
N ASN A 23 -12.98 13.65 13.04
CA ASN A 23 -12.52 12.85 11.91
C ASN A 23 -13.18 13.30 10.59
N SER A 24 -14.41 13.82 10.64
CA SER A 24 -15.14 14.35 9.49
C SER A 24 -14.48 15.62 8.97
N ASP A 25 -14.04 16.53 9.83
CA ASP A 25 -13.30 17.75 9.42
C ASP A 25 -12.09 17.40 8.54
N LEU A 26 -11.35 16.35 8.91
CA LEU A 26 -10.23 15.85 8.13
C LEU A 26 -10.68 15.21 6.81
N ALA A 27 -11.77 14.44 6.81
CA ALA A 27 -12.33 13.84 5.60
C ALA A 27 -12.82 14.90 4.60
N GLU A 28 -13.43 15.97 5.08
CA GLU A 28 -13.85 17.12 4.27
C GLU A 28 -12.63 17.85 3.68
N ALA A 29 -11.57 18.07 4.47
CA ALA A 29 -10.34 18.67 3.96
C ALA A 29 -9.65 17.81 2.88
N ILE A 30 -9.68 16.48 3.02
CA ILE A 30 -9.20 15.54 1.99
C ILE A 30 -10.06 15.65 0.72
N LEU A 31 -11.38 15.71 0.86
CA LEU A 31 -12.30 15.87 -0.26
C LEU A 31 -12.06 17.18 -0.99
N ASP A 32 -11.96 18.30 -0.27
CA ASP A 32 -11.74 19.63 -0.84
C ASP A 32 -10.44 19.70 -1.64
N ALA A 33 -9.33 19.18 -1.08
CA ALA A 33 -8.06 19.08 -1.78
C ALA A 33 -8.16 18.16 -3.02
N GLY A 34 -8.86 17.03 -2.88
CA GLY A 34 -9.11 16.08 -3.96
C GLY A 34 -9.88 16.70 -5.13
N LEU A 35 -11.01 17.37 -4.86
CA LEU A 35 -11.83 18.05 -5.87
C LEU A 35 -11.03 19.13 -6.59
N ALA A 36 -10.28 19.95 -5.84
CA ALA A 36 -9.43 20.99 -6.42
C ALA A 36 -8.40 20.40 -7.41
N SER A 37 -7.80 19.24 -7.09
CA SER A 37 -6.81 18.58 -7.95
C SER A 37 -7.35 18.16 -9.32
N VAL A 38 -8.66 17.86 -9.42
CA VAL A 38 -9.33 17.46 -10.66
C VAL A 38 -10.12 18.60 -11.32
N GLY A 39 -9.92 19.84 -10.85
CA GLY A 39 -10.60 21.02 -11.38
C GLY A 39 -12.10 21.08 -11.04
N LEU A 40 -12.53 20.33 -10.03
CA LEU A 40 -13.88 20.40 -9.48
C LEU A 40 -13.87 21.34 -8.28
N SER A 41 -14.96 22.10 -8.11
CA SER A 41 -15.19 22.87 -6.89
C SER A 41 -16.10 22.08 -5.96
N PRO A 42 -15.92 22.17 -4.63
CA PRO A 42 -16.97 21.78 -3.69
C PRO A 42 -18.27 22.47 -4.11
N ALA A 43 -19.42 21.81 -3.95
CA ALA A 43 -20.71 22.45 -4.18
C ALA A 43 -20.73 23.77 -3.37
N SER A 44 -20.79 24.91 -4.05
CA SER A 44 -20.66 26.24 -3.44
C SER A 44 -21.58 26.38 -2.22
N GLN A 45 -21.06 26.99 -1.14
CA GLN A 45 -21.87 27.34 0.03
C GLN A 45 -23.09 28.19 -0.38
N PRO A 46 -24.23 28.04 0.34
CA PRO A 46 -25.55 28.27 -0.22
C PRO A 46 -25.89 29.76 -0.32
N ASP A 47 -26.31 30.18 -1.51
CA ASP A 47 -27.32 31.24 -1.64
C ASP A 47 -28.70 30.60 -1.36
N ASP A 48 -29.54 31.32 -0.63
CA ASP A 48 -30.59 30.84 0.29
C ASP A 48 -31.83 30.14 -0.36
N THR A 49 -31.66 29.39 -1.45
CA THR A 49 -32.76 28.72 -2.16
C THR A 49 -32.37 27.32 -2.66
N LYS A 50 -32.78 26.30 -1.89
CA LYS A 50 -33.00 24.90 -2.31
C LYS A 50 -32.03 24.37 -3.37
N VAL A 51 -30.79 24.07 -2.99
CA VAL A 51 -29.90 23.27 -3.82
C VAL A 51 -30.18 21.79 -3.53
N ALA A 52 -30.47 21.03 -4.57
CA ALA A 52 -30.51 19.57 -4.50
C ALA A 52 -29.13 19.07 -4.06
N LEU A 53 -29.09 18.19 -3.05
CA LEU A 53 -27.84 17.54 -2.64
C LEU A 53 -27.16 16.96 -3.90
N PRO A 54 -25.81 17.00 -3.97
CA PRO A 54 -25.10 16.42 -5.11
C PRO A 54 -25.53 14.98 -5.37
N GLU A 55 -25.51 14.52 -6.62
CA GLU A 55 -25.96 13.17 -6.99
C GLU A 55 -25.25 12.05 -6.21
N TRP A 56 -24.04 12.32 -5.70
CA TRP A 56 -23.25 11.40 -4.91
C TRP A 56 -23.58 11.41 -3.40
N HIS A 57 -24.43 12.33 -2.92
CA HIS A 57 -24.81 12.39 -1.51
C HIS A 57 -25.61 11.13 -1.13
N ASN A 58 -25.23 10.47 -0.02
CA ASN A 58 -25.75 9.17 0.42
C ASN A 58 -25.56 8.01 -0.59
N ALA A 59 -24.63 8.14 -1.56
CA ALA A 59 -24.34 7.07 -2.53
C ALA A 59 -23.26 6.08 -2.04
N ALA A 60 -22.59 6.37 -0.92
CA ALA A 60 -21.53 5.51 -0.39
C ALA A 60 -22.06 4.13 -0.01
N THR A 61 -21.42 3.09 -0.52
CA THR A 61 -21.76 1.70 -0.18
C THR A 61 -21.14 1.30 1.16
N LYS A 62 -21.55 0.16 1.72
CA LYS A 62 -20.88 -0.42 2.90
C LYS A 62 -19.38 -0.64 2.67
N ILE A 63 -18.99 -1.06 1.47
CA ILE A 63 -17.58 -1.29 1.12
C ILE A 63 -16.81 0.03 1.14
N ASP A 64 -17.41 1.12 0.66
CA ASP A 64 -16.77 2.44 0.70
C ASP A 64 -16.59 2.92 2.14
N LEU A 65 -17.59 2.74 2.99
CA LEU A 65 -17.49 3.08 4.42
C LEU A 65 -16.43 2.23 5.16
N ASP A 66 -16.35 0.93 4.86
CA ASP A 66 -15.32 0.05 5.43
C ASP A 66 -13.91 0.48 4.97
N LYS A 67 -13.74 0.89 3.71
CA LYS A 67 -12.49 1.44 3.18
C LYS A 67 -12.13 2.80 3.78
N ALA A 68 -13.10 3.70 3.96
CA ALA A 68 -12.89 4.98 4.63
C ALA A 68 -12.41 4.76 6.08
N ARG A 69 -13.06 3.84 6.81
CA ARG A 69 -12.62 3.46 8.16
C ARG A 69 -11.21 2.85 8.17
N SER A 70 -10.90 1.98 7.21
CA SER A 70 -9.54 1.42 7.06
C SER A 70 -8.50 2.54 6.82
N THR A 71 -8.85 3.53 6.00
CA THR A 71 -8.00 4.69 5.70
C THR A 71 -7.73 5.53 6.95
N VAL A 72 -8.71 5.70 7.84
CA VAL A 72 -8.50 6.32 9.17
C VAL A 72 -7.44 5.58 9.98
N HIS A 73 -7.47 4.25 10.02
CA HIS A 73 -6.43 3.51 10.72
C HIS A 73 -5.07 3.53 9.97
N GLN A 74 -5.07 3.62 8.64
CA GLN A 74 -3.86 3.78 7.85
C GLN A 74 -3.18 5.12 8.13
N MET A 75 -3.95 6.22 8.29
CA MET A 75 -3.41 7.51 8.71
C MET A 75 -2.71 7.42 10.07
N PHE A 76 -3.29 6.67 11.02
CA PHE A 76 -2.63 6.38 12.29
C PHE A 76 -1.30 5.65 12.09
N ARG A 77 -1.26 4.57 11.31
CA ARG A 77 -0.03 3.81 11.07
C ARG A 77 1.05 4.65 10.37
N ASP A 78 0.71 5.31 9.29
CA ASP A 78 1.68 5.91 8.37
C ASP A 78 2.10 7.32 8.80
N TRP A 79 1.27 8.05 9.52
CA TRP A 79 1.46 9.49 9.73
C TRP A 79 1.25 9.97 11.17
N SER A 80 0.99 9.08 12.15
CA SER A 80 1.05 9.47 13.57
C SER A 80 2.38 9.09 14.21
N ALA A 81 2.76 9.75 15.29
CA ALA A 81 3.96 9.40 16.05
C ALA A 81 3.81 8.00 16.68
N GLU A 82 2.61 7.61 17.09
CA GLU A 82 2.34 6.29 17.65
C GLU A 82 2.44 5.14 16.65
N GLY A 83 2.23 5.42 15.36
CA GLY A 83 2.46 4.45 14.28
C GLY A 83 3.94 4.10 14.06
N ALA A 84 4.88 4.87 14.62
CA ALA A 84 6.32 4.69 14.40
C ALA A 84 6.84 3.29 14.76
N VAL A 85 6.24 2.63 15.76
CA VAL A 85 6.64 1.27 16.15
C VAL A 85 6.34 0.26 15.04
N GLU A 86 5.16 0.35 14.42
CA GLU A 86 4.80 -0.50 13.29
C GLU A 86 5.63 -0.17 12.05
N ARG A 87 5.88 1.13 11.81
CA ARG A 87 6.72 1.56 10.69
C ARG A 87 8.16 1.08 10.86
N GLU A 88 8.74 1.15 12.05
CA GLU A 88 10.10 0.67 12.27
C GLU A 88 10.20 -0.84 12.06
N ALA A 89 9.22 -1.62 12.53
CA ALA A 89 9.19 -3.06 12.32
C ALA A 89 9.05 -3.47 10.84
N CYS A 90 8.41 -2.63 10.01
CA CYS A 90 8.16 -2.94 8.60
C CYS A 90 9.09 -2.21 7.63
N TYR A 91 9.21 -0.89 7.73
CA TYR A 91 9.97 -0.03 6.82
C TYR A 91 11.46 0.01 7.18
N GLY A 92 11.81 -0.02 8.47
CA GLY A 92 13.20 0.00 8.93
C GLY A 92 14.08 -1.06 8.26
N PRO A 93 13.68 -2.35 8.25
CA PRO A 93 14.37 -3.40 7.51
C PRO A 93 14.57 -3.15 6.02
N VAL A 94 13.55 -2.61 5.35
CA VAL A 94 13.60 -2.34 3.91
C VAL A 94 14.60 -1.23 3.62
N MET A 95 14.54 -0.14 4.40
CA MET A 95 15.47 0.98 4.32
C MET A 95 16.92 0.53 4.58
N GLN A 96 17.12 -0.35 5.57
CA GLN A 96 18.43 -0.92 5.87
C GLN A 96 19.00 -1.70 4.67
N TYR A 97 18.22 -2.58 4.04
CA TYR A 97 18.69 -3.34 2.88
C TYR A 97 19.03 -2.46 1.69
N LEU A 98 18.22 -1.45 1.40
CA LEU A 98 18.50 -0.51 0.33
C LEU A 98 19.77 0.30 0.62
N TYR A 99 19.99 0.70 1.88
CA TYR A 99 21.22 1.37 2.29
C TYR A 99 22.46 0.47 2.16
N GLU A 100 22.36 -0.80 2.56
CA GLU A 100 23.45 -1.77 2.41
C GLU A 100 23.80 -2.02 0.94
N GLU A 101 22.80 -2.09 0.06
CA GLU A 101 22.99 -2.38 -1.37
C GLU A 101 23.49 -1.16 -2.16
N PHE A 102 22.90 0.02 -1.92
CA PHE A 102 23.08 1.20 -2.76
C PHE A 102 23.72 2.39 -2.05
N GLY A 103 24.10 2.26 -0.79
CA GLY A 103 24.64 3.35 0.02
C GLY A 103 25.90 3.98 -0.58
N LEU A 104 26.80 3.17 -1.14
CA LEU A 104 28.02 3.66 -1.79
C LEU A 104 27.72 4.37 -3.11
N GLN A 105 26.88 3.78 -3.97
CA GLN A 105 26.47 4.37 -5.25
C GLN A 105 25.81 5.73 -5.02
N ARG A 106 24.91 5.83 -4.04
CA ARG A 106 24.29 7.10 -3.65
C ARG A 106 25.28 8.12 -3.12
N GLN A 107 26.23 7.71 -2.27
CA GLN A 107 27.30 8.61 -1.79
C GLN A 107 28.17 9.14 -2.93
N ASN A 108 28.30 8.38 -4.02
CA ASN A 108 28.97 8.81 -5.25
C ASN A 108 28.09 9.67 -6.16
N GLY A 109 26.85 9.97 -5.77
CA GLY A 109 25.91 10.79 -6.51
C GLY A 109 25.08 10.06 -7.57
N GLU A 110 25.08 8.71 -7.55
CA GLU A 110 24.22 7.94 -8.45
C GLU A 110 22.76 8.00 -7.98
N ALA A 111 21.86 8.20 -8.94
CA ALA A 111 20.43 8.17 -8.72
C ALA A 111 19.95 6.71 -8.67
N ILE A 112 19.26 6.34 -7.58
CA ILE A 112 18.72 4.99 -7.38
C ILE A 112 17.20 5.07 -7.41
N GLU A 113 16.59 4.42 -8.41
CA GLU A 113 15.15 4.36 -8.60
C GLU A 113 14.54 3.17 -7.84
N VAL A 114 13.61 3.48 -6.93
CA VAL A 114 12.92 2.49 -6.09
C VAL A 114 11.42 2.55 -6.34
N LEU A 115 10.84 1.44 -6.80
CA LEU A 115 9.39 1.29 -6.92
C LEU A 115 8.80 0.70 -5.64
N VAL A 116 7.69 1.25 -5.17
CA VAL A 116 6.94 0.77 -4.00
C VAL A 116 5.49 0.46 -4.42
N PRO A 117 5.20 -0.78 -4.84
CA PRO A 117 3.84 -1.22 -5.15
C PRO A 117 2.96 -1.27 -3.89
N GLY A 118 1.69 -0.88 -4.00
CA GLY A 118 0.77 -0.81 -2.87
C GLY A 118 1.23 0.19 -1.80
N ALA A 119 1.59 1.40 -2.24
CA ALA A 119 2.23 2.40 -1.39
C ALA A 119 1.32 2.96 -0.28
N GLY A 120 0.00 2.70 -0.31
CA GLY A 120 -0.94 3.19 0.68
C GLY A 120 -0.91 4.71 0.79
N LEU A 121 -0.62 5.23 1.99
CA LEU A 121 -0.51 6.68 2.22
C LEU A 121 0.89 7.26 1.92
N GLY A 122 1.76 6.50 1.27
CA GLY A 122 3.02 6.99 0.71
C GLY A 122 4.13 7.24 1.73
N ARG A 123 4.00 6.78 2.99
CA ARG A 123 5.00 7.02 4.03
C ARG A 123 6.36 6.41 3.72
N LEU A 124 6.41 5.15 3.26
CA LEU A 124 7.67 4.52 2.86
C LEU A 124 8.33 5.26 1.68
N VAL A 125 7.53 5.70 0.71
CA VAL A 125 8.00 6.49 -0.44
C VAL A 125 8.58 7.82 0.03
N PHE A 126 7.92 8.50 0.97
CA PHE A 126 8.42 9.72 1.61
C PHE A 126 9.74 9.48 2.36
N ASP A 127 9.83 8.43 3.17
CA ASP A 127 11.06 8.11 3.92
C ASP A 127 12.22 7.76 2.98
N LEU A 128 11.97 7.03 1.88
CA LEU A 128 12.95 6.79 0.81
C LEU A 128 13.42 8.09 0.15
N CYS A 129 12.48 8.96 -0.21
CA CYS A 129 12.79 10.26 -0.81
C CYS A 129 13.63 11.13 0.14
N ARG A 130 13.31 11.14 1.44
CA ARG A 130 14.08 11.85 2.47
C ARG A 130 15.50 11.33 2.57
N GLU A 131 15.69 10.01 2.48
CA GLU A 131 17.04 9.45 2.46
C GLU A 131 17.75 9.75 1.14
N GLY A 132 17.06 10.14 0.07
CA GLY A 132 17.63 10.62 -1.19
C GLY A 132 17.49 9.65 -2.37
N TYR A 133 16.59 8.66 -2.26
CA TYR A 133 16.24 7.79 -3.37
C TYR A 133 15.29 8.52 -4.33
N LEU A 134 15.23 8.07 -5.59
CA LEU A 134 14.15 8.41 -6.51
C LEU A 134 13.04 7.37 -6.29
N ALA A 135 12.09 7.69 -5.41
CA ALA A 135 11.05 6.76 -5.00
C ALA A 135 9.74 7.01 -5.76
N GLU A 136 9.20 5.95 -6.38
CA GLU A 136 7.89 5.96 -7.01
C GLU A 136 6.97 5.02 -6.25
N GLY A 137 5.86 5.54 -5.73
CA GLY A 137 4.79 4.72 -5.18
C GLY A 137 3.76 4.35 -6.25
N ASN A 138 3.14 3.18 -6.12
CA ASN A 138 1.96 2.82 -6.90
C ASN A 138 0.79 2.47 -5.99
N GLU A 139 -0.39 2.99 -6.29
CA GLU A 139 -1.62 2.71 -5.53
C GLU A 139 -2.84 2.73 -6.45
N ILE A 140 -3.85 1.92 -6.14
CA ILE A 140 -5.08 1.77 -6.92
C ILE A 140 -6.30 2.33 -6.19
N SER A 141 -6.27 2.40 -4.86
CA SER A 141 -7.37 2.87 -4.03
C SER A 141 -7.45 4.40 -4.00
N TYR A 142 -8.53 4.95 -4.56
CA TYR A 142 -8.81 6.40 -4.46
C TYR A 142 -8.90 6.91 -3.01
N HIS A 143 -9.33 6.08 -2.04
CA HIS A 143 -9.33 6.47 -0.64
C HIS A 143 -7.91 6.74 -0.12
N GLN A 144 -6.96 5.89 -0.51
CA GLN A 144 -5.55 6.02 -0.14
C GLN A 144 -4.90 7.16 -0.92
N LEU A 145 -5.14 7.26 -2.24
CA LEU A 145 -4.55 8.29 -3.11
C LEU A 145 -4.95 9.71 -2.72
N LEU A 146 -6.25 9.97 -2.47
CA LEU A 146 -6.72 11.30 -2.08
C LEU A 146 -6.14 11.69 -0.71
N THR A 147 -6.14 10.76 0.24
CA THR A 147 -5.58 10.97 1.58
C THR A 147 -4.07 11.18 1.54
N SER A 148 -3.36 10.37 0.75
CA SER A 148 -1.91 10.47 0.51
C SER A 148 -1.56 11.84 -0.07
N SER A 149 -2.26 12.26 -1.13
CA SER A 149 -2.07 13.57 -1.74
C SER A 149 -2.32 14.71 -0.76
N PHE A 150 -3.40 14.63 0.03
CA PHE A 150 -3.69 15.61 1.07
C PHE A 150 -2.55 15.73 2.08
N ILE A 151 -2.10 14.60 2.66
CA ILE A 151 -1.05 14.61 3.67
C ILE A 151 0.27 15.14 3.09
N LEU A 152 0.67 14.65 1.91
CA LEU A 152 1.94 14.98 1.29
C LEU A 152 2.02 16.40 0.73
N ASN A 153 0.92 16.93 0.20
CA ASN A 153 0.92 18.17 -0.61
C ASN A 153 0.13 19.32 0.02
N HIS A 154 -0.81 19.04 0.93
CA HIS A 154 -1.77 20.05 1.43
C HIS A 154 -1.68 20.31 2.94
N THR A 155 -0.87 19.54 3.68
CA THR A 155 -0.56 19.86 5.07
C THR A 155 0.49 20.96 5.17
N SER A 156 0.36 21.82 6.18
CA SER A 156 1.20 23.01 6.36
C SER A 156 2.28 22.84 7.43
N LYS A 157 2.10 21.89 8.35
CA LYS A 157 3.03 21.63 9.47
C LYS A 157 2.82 20.23 10.05
N ALA A 158 3.75 19.80 10.88
CA ALA A 158 3.56 18.61 11.70
C ALA A 158 2.46 18.84 12.74
N ASP A 159 1.80 17.75 13.15
CA ASP A 159 0.72 17.70 14.14
C ASP A 159 -0.46 18.64 13.84
N GLU A 160 -0.73 18.90 12.57
CA GLU A 160 -1.76 19.83 12.14
C GLU A 160 -3.18 19.31 12.39
N TRP A 161 -3.42 18.03 12.11
CA TRP A 161 -4.74 17.43 12.09
C TRP A 161 -4.93 16.46 13.24
N ALA A 162 -6.06 16.59 13.94
CA ALA A 162 -6.48 15.65 14.95
C ALA A 162 -7.09 14.40 14.31
N LEU A 163 -6.88 13.24 14.93
CA LEU A 163 -7.42 11.96 14.48
C LEU A 163 -7.83 11.11 15.69
N HIS A 164 -9.02 10.53 15.63
CA HIS A 164 -9.54 9.58 16.61
C HIS A 164 -9.73 8.20 15.97
N PRO A 165 -8.64 7.43 15.78
CA PRO A 165 -8.68 6.23 14.95
C PRO A 165 -9.52 5.10 15.56
N PHE A 166 -9.68 5.06 16.89
CA PHE A 166 -10.30 3.94 17.59
C PHE A 166 -11.69 4.25 18.18
N ALA A 167 -12.24 5.44 17.91
CA ALA A 167 -13.49 5.90 18.51
C ALA A 167 -14.67 4.94 18.27
N LEU A 168 -14.73 4.35 17.06
CA LEU A 168 -15.82 3.44 16.66
C LEU A 168 -15.66 1.99 17.16
N SER A 169 -14.56 1.68 17.86
CA SER A 169 -14.27 0.31 18.33
C SER A 169 -14.64 0.15 19.80
N PHE A 170 -15.82 -0.42 20.09
CA PHE A 170 -16.31 -0.56 21.48
C PHE A 170 -15.80 -1.81 22.20
N SER A 171 -15.38 -2.84 21.46
CA SER A 171 -14.86 -4.09 21.99
C SER A 171 -13.41 -3.97 22.41
N ASN A 172 -12.99 -4.80 23.37
CA ASN A 172 -11.59 -4.95 23.79
C ASN A 172 -10.95 -3.66 24.32
N GLN A 173 -11.75 -2.76 24.90
CA GLN A 173 -11.28 -1.52 25.49
C GLN A 173 -11.00 -1.70 26.99
N HIS A 174 -9.79 -1.39 27.44
CA HIS A 174 -9.49 -1.36 28.87
C HIS A 174 -10.21 -0.20 29.57
N ASN A 175 -10.35 0.95 28.88
CA ASN A 175 -11.04 2.13 29.39
C ASN A 175 -11.47 3.03 28.21
N ARG A 176 -12.39 3.98 28.47
CA ARG A 176 -12.90 4.91 27.43
C ARG A 176 -11.91 5.97 27.00
N ALA A 177 -10.93 6.32 27.85
CA ALA A 177 -9.89 7.28 27.46
C ALA A 177 -9.00 6.73 26.33
N ASP A 178 -8.72 5.42 26.35
CA ASP A 178 -7.98 4.74 25.27
C ASP A 178 -8.81 4.61 23.98
N GLN A 179 -10.11 4.33 24.08
CA GLN A 179 -11.02 4.31 22.92
C GLN A 179 -11.09 5.67 22.23
N LEU A 180 -11.28 6.74 23.03
CA LEU A 180 -11.50 8.10 22.56
C LEU A 180 -10.19 8.88 22.36
N ARG A 181 -9.04 8.20 22.42
CA ARG A 181 -7.73 8.85 22.35
C ARG A 181 -7.57 9.59 21.02
N LYS A 182 -7.19 10.86 21.13
CA LYS A 182 -6.72 11.69 20.02
C LYS A 182 -5.25 11.40 19.73
N VAL A 183 -4.90 11.29 18.46
CA VAL A 183 -3.55 11.42 17.93
C VAL A 183 -3.50 12.60 16.95
N THR A 184 -2.31 12.96 16.49
CA THR A 184 -2.13 14.02 15.49
C THR A 184 -1.35 13.50 14.28
N ILE A 185 -1.66 14.06 13.10
CA ILE A 185 -0.99 13.77 11.84
C ILE A 185 -0.77 15.07 11.03
N PRO A 186 0.23 15.12 10.14
CA PRO A 186 1.33 14.17 10.06
C PRO A 186 2.36 14.42 11.19
N ASP A 187 2.99 13.36 11.70
CA ASP A 187 4.05 13.45 12.74
C ASP A 187 5.32 14.16 12.25
N VAL A 188 5.50 14.22 10.93
CA VAL A 188 6.54 14.97 10.25
C VAL A 188 5.92 15.72 9.08
N HIS A 189 6.26 17.00 8.90
CA HIS A 189 5.76 17.78 7.76
C HIS A 189 6.50 17.37 6.47
N PRO A 190 5.78 16.90 5.42
CA PRO A 190 6.44 16.44 4.20
C PRO A 190 7.19 17.55 3.46
N GLY A 191 6.58 18.74 3.34
CA GLY A 191 7.12 19.86 2.56
C GLY A 191 8.43 20.47 3.10
N GLY A 192 8.71 20.33 4.40
CA GLY A 192 9.95 20.81 5.02
C GLY A 192 11.15 19.85 4.90
N THR A 193 10.94 18.64 4.39
CA THR A 193 11.86 17.51 4.61
C THR A 193 12.41 16.90 3.31
N VAL A 194 11.79 17.15 2.16
CA VAL A 194 12.20 16.60 0.85
C VAL A 194 13.23 17.52 0.19
N SER A 195 14.52 17.25 0.39
CA SER A 195 15.59 18.00 -0.30
C SER A 195 16.70 17.13 -0.92
N ALA A 196 16.64 15.80 -0.75
CA ALA A 196 17.72 14.91 -1.18
C ALA A 196 17.33 13.94 -2.32
N GLY A 197 16.05 13.69 -2.58
CA GLY A 197 15.56 12.68 -3.54
C GLY A 197 14.37 13.14 -4.38
N GLY A 198 13.80 12.21 -5.14
CA GLY A 198 12.61 12.43 -5.96
C GLY A 198 11.45 11.58 -5.44
N MET A 199 10.24 12.13 -5.42
CA MET A 199 9.02 11.42 -4.98
C MET A 199 7.98 11.47 -6.09
N GLY A 200 7.46 10.30 -6.47
CA GLY A 200 6.34 10.14 -7.39
C GLY A 200 5.27 9.21 -6.82
N MET A 201 4.04 9.36 -7.28
CA MET A 201 2.93 8.46 -6.96
C MET A 201 2.11 8.23 -8.23
N THR A 202 1.99 6.97 -8.65
CA THR A 202 1.31 6.56 -9.87
C THR A 202 0.02 5.83 -9.54
N THR A 203 -1.10 6.34 -10.07
CA THR A 203 -2.45 5.80 -9.86
C THR A 203 -2.77 4.70 -10.87
N GLY A 204 -3.11 3.51 -10.40
CA GLY A 204 -3.63 2.43 -11.23
C GLY A 204 -3.16 1.04 -10.80
N ASP A 205 -3.57 0.03 -11.57
CA ASP A 205 -3.21 -1.37 -11.32
C ASP A 205 -1.72 -1.62 -11.56
N PHE A 206 -1.05 -2.25 -10.58
CA PHE A 206 0.38 -2.53 -10.61
C PHE A 206 0.80 -3.33 -11.85
N VAL A 207 0.10 -4.42 -12.14
CA VAL A 207 0.44 -5.29 -13.27
C VAL A 207 0.30 -4.54 -14.58
N THR A 208 -0.83 -3.87 -14.77
CA THR A 208 -1.14 -3.13 -16.00
C THR A 208 -0.12 -2.03 -16.29
N LEU A 209 0.32 -1.30 -15.26
CA LEU A 209 1.24 -0.17 -15.41
C LEU A 209 2.71 -0.61 -15.56
N TYR A 210 3.15 -1.63 -14.83
CA TYR A 210 4.59 -1.93 -14.72
C TYR A 210 5.04 -3.15 -15.54
N SER A 211 4.12 -3.80 -16.26
CA SER A 211 4.45 -4.85 -17.25
C SER A 211 4.69 -4.31 -18.65
N ASP A 212 4.51 -3.00 -18.88
CA ASP A 212 4.70 -2.38 -20.18
C ASP A 212 6.18 -2.18 -20.58
N GLU A 213 6.42 -1.84 -21.85
CA GLU A 213 7.78 -1.62 -22.35
C GLU A 213 8.42 -0.32 -21.81
N GLU A 214 7.63 0.63 -21.29
CA GLU A 214 8.17 1.87 -20.71
C GLU A 214 8.83 1.63 -19.36
N ASN A 215 8.25 0.75 -18.54
CA ASN A 215 8.75 0.43 -17.20
C ASN A 215 9.71 -0.76 -17.18
N LYS A 216 9.93 -1.41 -18.32
CA LYS A 216 10.84 -2.55 -18.44
C LYS A 216 12.28 -2.17 -18.08
N SER A 217 12.85 -2.91 -17.12
CA SER A 217 14.24 -2.72 -16.67
C SER A 217 14.57 -1.28 -16.25
N ARG A 218 13.63 -0.62 -15.59
CA ARG A 218 13.74 0.77 -15.14
C ARG A 218 14.23 0.92 -13.70
N PHE A 219 13.77 0.06 -12.78
CA PHE A 219 14.02 0.27 -11.35
C PHE A 219 15.27 -0.47 -10.88
N ASP A 220 16.05 0.18 -10.02
CA ASP A 220 17.20 -0.44 -9.33
C ASP A 220 16.70 -1.36 -8.20
N ALA A 221 15.58 -0.98 -7.57
CA ALA A 221 14.91 -1.81 -6.59
C ALA A 221 13.39 -1.75 -6.66
N VAL A 222 12.75 -2.84 -6.22
CA VAL A 222 11.32 -2.91 -5.92
C VAL A 222 11.16 -3.28 -4.45
N ALA A 223 10.37 -2.51 -3.70
CA ALA A 223 10.12 -2.71 -2.28
C ALA A 223 8.63 -3.01 -2.04
N THR A 224 8.30 -4.26 -1.71
CA THR A 224 6.93 -4.69 -1.40
C THR A 224 6.75 -4.86 0.11
N VAL A 225 5.84 -4.09 0.71
CA VAL A 225 5.57 -4.17 2.16
C VAL A 225 4.08 -4.39 2.39
N PHE A 226 3.69 -5.57 2.89
CA PHE A 226 2.27 -5.98 3.04
C PHE A 226 1.48 -5.85 1.72
N PHE A 227 2.06 -6.35 0.62
CA PHE A 227 1.53 -6.17 -0.73
C PHE A 227 1.33 -7.47 -1.51
N ILE A 228 2.27 -8.41 -1.46
CA ILE A 228 2.25 -9.56 -2.39
C ILE A 228 1.02 -10.46 -2.20
N ASP A 229 0.44 -10.45 -1.01
CA ASP A 229 -0.77 -11.17 -0.63
C ASP A 229 -2.07 -10.47 -1.08
N THR A 230 -1.97 -9.29 -1.68
CA THR A 230 -3.07 -8.62 -2.39
C THR A 230 -3.21 -9.10 -3.84
N ALA A 231 -2.31 -9.95 -4.33
CA ALA A 231 -2.34 -10.45 -5.69
C ALA A 231 -3.55 -11.38 -5.94
N PRO A 232 -4.33 -11.18 -7.01
CA PRO A 232 -5.23 -12.23 -7.50
C PRO A 232 -4.44 -13.47 -7.96
N ASN A 233 -3.26 -13.25 -8.52
CA ASN A 233 -2.30 -14.29 -8.87
C ASN A 233 -0.88 -13.77 -8.60
N VAL A 234 -0.20 -14.38 -7.62
CA VAL A 234 1.14 -13.95 -7.21
C VAL A 234 2.19 -14.12 -8.31
N LEU A 235 1.99 -15.07 -9.25
CA LEU A 235 2.90 -15.26 -10.39
C LEU A 235 2.95 -14.01 -11.26
N THR A 236 1.80 -13.37 -11.49
CA THR A 236 1.72 -12.14 -12.27
C THR A 236 2.47 -10.99 -11.58
N TYR A 237 2.43 -10.92 -10.25
CA TYR A 237 3.25 -9.96 -9.50
C TYR A 237 4.75 -10.26 -9.65
N ILE A 238 5.15 -11.52 -9.51
CA ILE A 238 6.56 -11.94 -9.70
C ILE A 238 7.05 -11.56 -11.11
N ASP A 239 6.27 -11.85 -12.15
CA ASP A 239 6.61 -11.54 -13.54
C ASP A 239 6.69 -10.02 -13.79
N THR A 240 5.77 -9.25 -13.21
CA THR A 240 5.78 -7.78 -13.31
C THR A 240 7.02 -7.19 -12.63
N ILE A 241 7.36 -7.66 -11.43
CA ILE A 241 8.56 -7.23 -10.70
C ILE A 241 9.82 -7.61 -11.47
N TRP A 242 9.86 -8.82 -12.04
CA TRP A 242 10.95 -9.22 -12.93
C TRP A 242 11.07 -8.30 -14.15
N CYS A 243 9.95 -7.92 -14.77
CA CYS A 243 9.94 -7.04 -15.93
C CYS A 243 10.55 -5.67 -15.60
N CYS A 244 10.09 -5.04 -14.52
CA CYS A 244 10.44 -3.66 -14.21
C CYS A 244 11.82 -3.48 -13.55
N LEU A 245 12.39 -4.54 -12.95
CA LEU A 245 13.74 -4.50 -12.40
C LEU A 245 14.84 -4.49 -13.47
N LYS A 246 15.83 -3.61 -13.29
CA LYS A 246 17.09 -3.64 -14.05
C LYS A 246 17.81 -4.98 -13.84
N PRO A 247 18.58 -5.46 -14.84
CA PRO A 247 19.61 -6.46 -14.59
C PRO A 247 20.50 -6.07 -13.41
N GLY A 248 20.65 -6.96 -12.43
CA GLY A 248 21.38 -6.71 -11.18
C GLY A 248 20.56 -6.05 -10.08
N GLY A 249 19.34 -5.56 -10.38
CA GLY A 249 18.44 -4.93 -9.41
C GLY A 249 17.87 -5.90 -8.38
N ILE A 250 17.38 -5.37 -7.27
CA ILE A 250 16.90 -6.16 -6.13
C ILE A 250 15.42 -5.97 -5.83
N TRP A 251 14.76 -7.06 -5.45
CA TRP A 251 13.44 -7.06 -4.87
C TRP A 251 13.55 -7.30 -3.37
N VAL A 252 13.12 -6.32 -2.57
CA VAL A 252 13.01 -6.43 -1.12
C VAL A 252 11.54 -6.63 -0.75
N ASN A 253 11.21 -7.71 -0.06
CA ASN A 253 9.86 -8.00 0.39
C ASN A 253 9.79 -8.12 1.93
N LEU A 254 8.73 -7.57 2.51
CA LEU A 254 8.35 -7.79 3.91
C LEU A 254 6.83 -7.87 4.04
N GLY A 255 6.29 -9.00 4.47
CA GLY A 255 4.85 -9.10 4.69
C GLY A 255 4.39 -10.49 5.12
N PRO A 256 3.15 -10.61 5.61
CA PRO A 256 2.49 -11.89 5.79
C PRO A 256 2.03 -12.43 4.43
N LEU A 257 1.35 -13.58 4.47
CA LEU A 257 0.60 -14.14 3.34
C LEU A 257 -0.86 -14.28 3.72
N LEU A 258 -1.55 -13.14 3.91
CA LEU A 258 -3.00 -13.10 4.12
C LEU A 258 -3.67 -12.88 2.76
N TRP A 259 -3.86 -13.97 2.02
CA TRP A 259 -4.34 -13.92 0.64
C TRP A 259 -5.74 -13.30 0.54
N HIS A 260 -5.82 -12.12 -0.08
CA HIS A 260 -7.04 -11.28 -0.09
C HIS A 260 -8.25 -11.90 -0.81
N PHE A 261 -8.04 -12.97 -1.56
CA PHE A 261 -9.05 -13.65 -2.37
C PHE A 261 -9.42 -15.05 -1.87
N GLU A 262 -8.79 -15.55 -0.80
CA GLU A 262 -9.03 -16.89 -0.24
C GLU A 262 -10.53 -17.13 0.04
N GLU A 263 -11.16 -16.24 0.80
CA GLU A 263 -12.57 -16.38 1.19
C GLU A 263 -13.56 -16.09 0.05
N LYS A 264 -13.12 -15.39 -1.01
CA LYS A 264 -13.99 -15.02 -2.14
C LYS A 264 -14.26 -16.19 -3.07
N GLN A 265 -13.45 -17.26 -3.02
CA GLN A 265 -13.65 -18.44 -3.84
C GLN A 265 -14.75 -19.38 -3.29
N VAL A 266 -15.05 -19.33 -2.00
CA VAL A 266 -16.01 -20.23 -1.35
C VAL A 266 -17.35 -19.52 -1.12
N GLY A 267 -18.15 -19.30 -2.17
CA GLY A 267 -19.49 -18.74 -1.93
C GLY A 267 -20.42 -18.38 -3.09
N GLN A 268 -20.00 -18.36 -4.36
CA GLN A 268 -20.91 -17.97 -5.48
C GLN A 268 -21.33 -19.13 -6.39
N SER A 269 -21.59 -20.29 -5.80
CA SER A 269 -22.25 -21.39 -6.50
C SER A 269 -23.23 -22.18 -5.62
N ASN A 270 -24.17 -21.49 -4.95
CA ASN A 270 -25.46 -22.08 -4.57
C ASN A 270 -26.49 -20.98 -4.21
N GLY A 271 -27.70 -21.11 -4.77
CA GLY A 271 -28.70 -20.05 -4.93
C GLY A 271 -29.52 -19.64 -3.70
N GLY A 272 -30.27 -18.55 -3.86
CA GLY A 272 -31.31 -18.11 -2.93
C GLY A 272 -31.72 -16.63 -3.04
N ASP A 273 -32.55 -16.34 -4.05
CA ASP A 273 -33.65 -15.34 -4.14
C ASP A 273 -33.38 -13.80 -4.12
N ASP A 274 -33.67 -13.23 -5.30
CA ASP A 274 -34.43 -12.00 -5.61
C ASP A 274 -33.95 -10.60 -5.15
N GLU A 275 -33.47 -9.79 -6.11
CA GLU A 275 -34.29 -8.70 -6.67
C GLU A 275 -33.76 -8.25 -8.05
N GLU A 276 -34.64 -8.36 -9.05
CA GLU A 276 -34.44 -7.88 -10.42
C GLU A 276 -34.44 -6.34 -10.48
N GLY A 277 -33.33 -5.77 -10.95
CA GLY A 277 -33.22 -4.36 -11.34
C GLY A 277 -32.13 -4.19 -12.39
N SER A 278 -32.55 -3.95 -13.64
CA SER A 278 -31.73 -3.94 -14.84
C SER A 278 -30.42 -3.13 -14.73
N SER A 279 -29.29 -3.80 -14.99
CA SER A 279 -28.18 -3.20 -15.75
C SER A 279 -27.24 -4.30 -16.24
N ARG A 280 -27.38 -4.65 -17.52
CA ARG A 280 -26.50 -5.57 -18.26
C ARG A 280 -25.09 -4.99 -18.52
N ASP A 281 -24.73 -3.88 -17.89
CA ASP A 281 -23.50 -3.12 -18.14
C ASP A 281 -22.51 -3.10 -16.94
N LYS A 282 -22.73 -3.91 -15.89
CA LYS A 282 -21.85 -3.97 -14.72
C LYS A 282 -20.82 -5.11 -14.73
N ALA A 283 -20.85 -6.01 -15.71
CA ALA A 283 -19.85 -7.06 -15.85
C ALA A 283 -18.50 -6.54 -16.40
N ASP A 284 -18.46 -5.32 -16.95
CA ASP A 284 -17.30 -4.78 -17.67
C ASP A 284 -16.49 -3.73 -16.88
N ARG A 285 -16.83 -3.45 -15.62
CA ARG A 285 -16.09 -2.47 -14.77
C ARG A 285 -15.46 -3.05 -13.51
N THR A 286 -15.62 -4.34 -13.28
CA THR A 286 -14.89 -5.07 -12.23
C THR A 286 -14.43 -6.39 -12.81
N GLY A 287 -13.28 -6.39 -13.48
CA GLY A 287 -12.63 -7.60 -14.01
C GLY A 287 -12.12 -8.56 -12.93
N TYR A 288 -12.90 -8.80 -11.87
CA TYR A 288 -12.50 -9.51 -10.66
C TYR A 288 -13.50 -10.61 -10.27
N ILE A 289 -13.97 -11.38 -11.24
CA ILE A 289 -14.54 -12.70 -10.99
C ILE A 289 -13.49 -13.70 -11.45
N GLY A 290 -12.71 -14.22 -10.49
CA GLY A 290 -11.79 -15.35 -10.66
C GLY A 290 -11.00 -15.35 -11.96
N GLU A 291 -9.87 -14.63 -12.00
CA GLU A 291 -8.83 -15.02 -12.95
C GLU A 291 -8.54 -16.52 -12.76
N ALA A 292 -8.52 -17.27 -13.86
CA ALA A 292 -8.08 -18.65 -13.82
C ALA A 292 -6.66 -18.69 -13.21
N GLY A 293 -6.49 -19.38 -12.08
CA GLY A 293 -5.19 -19.52 -11.42
C GLY A 293 -4.94 -18.64 -10.19
N SER A 294 -5.97 -18.17 -9.47
CA SER A 294 -5.79 -17.74 -8.07
C SER A 294 -5.56 -18.97 -7.20
N PHE A 295 -4.42 -19.01 -6.51
CA PHE A 295 -4.04 -20.02 -5.53
C PHE A 295 -3.25 -19.36 -4.39
N GLU A 296 -3.27 -20.00 -3.22
CA GLU A 296 -2.75 -19.46 -1.97
C GLU A 296 -1.46 -20.19 -1.55
N PRO A 297 -0.29 -19.91 -2.17
CA PRO A 297 0.94 -20.63 -1.85
C PRO A 297 1.43 -20.32 -0.44
N SER A 298 2.09 -21.29 0.18
CA SER A 298 2.82 -21.09 1.43
C SER A 298 4.11 -20.29 1.21
N ALA A 299 4.73 -19.80 2.29
CA ALA A 299 5.93 -18.95 2.17
C ALA A 299 7.12 -19.65 1.50
N ASP A 300 7.33 -20.94 1.77
CA ASP A 300 8.34 -21.76 1.10
C ASP A 300 8.02 -21.99 -0.38
N GLU A 301 6.75 -22.16 -0.73
CA GLU A 301 6.31 -22.22 -2.14
C GLU A 301 6.54 -20.88 -2.85
N VAL A 302 6.19 -19.74 -2.23
CA VAL A 302 6.49 -18.40 -2.78
C VAL A 302 7.99 -18.24 -3.03
N LYS A 303 8.84 -18.65 -2.10
CA LYS A 303 10.30 -18.64 -2.29
C LYS A 303 10.72 -19.45 -3.52
N LEU A 304 10.20 -20.67 -3.66
CA LEU A 304 10.50 -21.54 -4.81
C LEU A 304 10.02 -20.94 -6.13
N LEU A 305 8.84 -20.30 -6.14
CA LEU A 305 8.32 -19.60 -7.31
C LEU A 305 9.19 -18.42 -7.72
N VAL A 306 9.68 -17.63 -6.76
CA VAL A 306 10.63 -16.53 -7.00
C VAL A 306 11.94 -17.06 -7.60
N GLU A 307 12.49 -18.16 -7.10
CA GLU A 307 13.69 -18.79 -7.65
C GLU A 307 13.44 -19.37 -9.04
N GLN A 308 12.28 -19.99 -9.27
CA GLN A 308 11.90 -20.57 -10.56
C GLN A 308 11.66 -19.49 -11.63
N ALA A 309 11.21 -18.30 -11.24
CA ALA A 309 11.14 -17.14 -12.12
C ALA A 309 12.53 -16.60 -12.54
N GLY A 310 13.60 -17.05 -11.87
CA GLY A 310 14.99 -16.74 -12.21
C GLY A 310 15.67 -15.77 -11.26
N PHE A 311 15.02 -15.33 -10.19
CA PHE A 311 15.66 -14.53 -9.16
C PHE A 311 16.63 -15.38 -8.32
N ILE A 312 17.69 -14.73 -7.81
CA ILE A 312 18.58 -15.31 -6.81
C ILE A 312 18.14 -14.77 -5.45
N VAL A 313 17.58 -15.61 -4.59
CA VAL A 313 17.21 -15.21 -3.21
C VAL A 313 18.48 -15.12 -2.36
N GLU A 314 18.92 -13.90 -2.05
CA GLU A 314 20.19 -13.64 -1.35
C GLU A 314 20.03 -13.67 0.17
N LYS A 315 18.87 -13.22 0.65
CA LYS A 315 18.50 -13.21 2.08
C LYS A 315 17.08 -13.74 2.20
N TYR A 316 16.84 -14.64 3.15
CA TYR A 316 15.50 -15.17 3.44
C TYR A 316 15.33 -15.43 4.93
N GLU A 317 14.33 -14.79 5.51
CA GLU A 317 13.94 -14.94 6.90
C GLU A 317 12.45 -15.29 6.95
N MET A 318 12.16 -16.53 7.35
CA MET A 318 10.79 -17.03 7.45
C MET A 318 10.00 -16.34 8.57
N HIS A 319 10.67 -15.98 9.66
CA HIS A 319 10.08 -15.28 10.81
C HIS A 319 10.92 -14.03 11.07
N SER A 320 10.47 -12.89 10.55
CA SER A 320 11.08 -11.59 10.86
C SER A 320 10.45 -10.96 12.10
N THR A 321 10.71 -9.67 12.33
CA THR A 321 10.20 -8.98 13.53
C THR A 321 8.68 -8.98 13.54
N THR A 322 8.08 -9.52 14.61
CA THR A 322 6.63 -9.54 14.80
C THR A 322 6.07 -8.11 14.79
N THR A 323 5.01 -7.88 14.02
CA THR A 323 4.41 -6.55 13.87
C THR A 323 2.89 -6.61 13.86
N GLY A 324 2.26 -5.51 14.30
CA GLY A 324 0.86 -5.26 13.99
C GLY A 324 0.69 -4.69 12.58
N TYR A 325 -0.57 -4.53 12.17
CA TYR A 325 -0.95 -3.74 11.02
C TYR A 325 -2.17 -2.89 11.40
N VAL A 326 -2.00 -1.57 11.39
CA VAL A 326 -3.01 -0.57 11.79
C VAL A 326 -3.62 -0.87 13.17
N GLN A 327 -2.80 -1.35 14.10
CA GLN A 327 -3.23 -1.94 15.36
C GLN A 327 -3.45 -0.88 16.45
N ASN A 328 -4.53 -1.04 17.23
CA ASN A 328 -4.62 -0.38 18.53
C ASN A 328 -3.72 -1.09 19.55
N GLY A 329 -2.50 -0.59 19.76
CA GLY A 329 -1.58 -1.12 20.76
C GLY A 329 -2.09 -1.09 22.21
N ARG A 330 -3.23 -0.43 22.50
CA ARG A 330 -3.89 -0.41 23.82
C ARG A 330 -5.15 -1.29 23.90
N SER A 331 -5.49 -2.02 22.85
CA SER A 331 -6.60 -2.98 22.86
C SER A 331 -6.24 -4.23 23.69
N MET A 332 -7.25 -4.83 24.33
CA MET A 332 -7.16 -6.15 24.96
C MET A 332 -6.93 -7.27 23.93
N LEU A 333 -7.33 -7.06 22.68
CA LEU A 333 -7.10 -7.96 21.55
C LEU A 333 -6.09 -7.34 20.60
N ARG A 334 -5.03 -8.09 20.28
CA ARG A 334 -3.96 -7.68 19.36
C ARG A 334 -3.70 -8.79 18.35
N SER A 335 -4.02 -8.51 17.08
CA SER A 335 -3.65 -9.38 15.95
C SER A 335 -2.22 -9.06 15.52
N MET A 336 -1.34 -10.04 15.59
CA MET A 336 0.08 -9.89 15.25
C MET A 336 0.40 -10.76 14.03
N TYR A 337 1.31 -10.27 13.19
CA TYR A 337 1.90 -11.01 12.09
C TYR A 337 3.35 -11.34 12.40
N GLU A 338 3.80 -12.50 11.96
CA GLU A 338 5.22 -12.87 11.85
C GLU A 338 5.56 -12.88 10.35
N PRO A 339 5.88 -11.72 9.77
CA PRO A 339 6.03 -11.62 8.33
C PRO A 339 7.29 -12.34 7.85
N CYS A 340 7.23 -12.87 6.63
CA CYS A 340 8.41 -13.29 5.90
C CYS A 340 9.14 -12.05 5.36
N ARG A 341 10.47 -12.10 5.38
CA ARG A 341 11.34 -11.04 4.88
C ARG A 341 12.41 -11.63 3.98
N TRP A 342 12.63 -11.05 2.82
CA TRP A 342 13.66 -11.54 1.92
C TRP A 342 14.14 -10.49 0.93
N VAL A 343 15.31 -10.75 0.35
CA VAL A 343 15.91 -9.96 -0.73
C VAL A 343 16.25 -10.92 -1.87
N ALA A 344 15.76 -10.64 -3.07
CA ALA A 344 16.05 -11.43 -4.25
C ALA A 344 16.60 -10.56 -5.39
N ARG A 345 17.62 -11.03 -6.09
CA ARG A 345 18.30 -10.28 -7.15
C ARG A 345 17.92 -10.81 -8.53
N LYS A 346 17.63 -9.91 -9.45
CA LYS A 346 17.56 -10.23 -10.88
C LYS A 346 18.99 -10.37 -11.43
N PRO A 347 19.41 -11.54 -11.94
CA PRO A 347 20.79 -11.73 -12.40
C PRO A 347 21.17 -10.77 -13.53
N THR A 348 22.42 -10.31 -13.54
CA THR A 348 22.98 -9.63 -14.72
C THR A 348 23.21 -10.67 -15.82
N PRO A 349 22.71 -10.46 -17.05
CA PRO A 349 23.02 -11.33 -18.17
C PRO A 349 24.52 -11.48 -18.34
N ALA A 350 25.00 -12.71 -18.56
CA ALA A 350 26.39 -12.91 -18.92
C ALA A 350 26.70 -12.11 -20.20
N PRO A 351 27.84 -11.41 -20.28
CA PRO A 351 28.23 -10.74 -21.52
C PRO A 351 28.27 -11.78 -22.64
N ALA A 352 27.60 -11.48 -23.75
CA ALA A 352 27.61 -12.36 -24.91
C ALA A 352 29.06 -12.62 -25.30
N LEU A 353 29.49 -13.89 -25.22
CA LEU A 353 30.77 -14.33 -25.77
C LEU A 353 30.79 -13.90 -27.24
N GLN A 354 31.55 -12.86 -27.56
CA GLN A 354 31.88 -12.53 -28.95
C GLN A 354 32.57 -13.77 -29.51
N ARG A 355 31.86 -14.56 -30.33
CA ARG A 355 32.51 -15.58 -31.14
C ARG A 355 33.50 -14.84 -32.04
N SER A 356 34.78 -15.05 -31.80
CA SER A 356 35.83 -14.57 -32.70
C SER A 356 35.55 -15.14 -34.10
N PRO A 357 35.59 -14.34 -35.17
CA PRO A 357 35.35 -14.82 -36.53
C PRO A 357 36.41 -15.81 -37.04
N ASP A 358 37.46 -16.08 -36.28
CA ASP A 358 38.59 -16.94 -36.68
C ASP A 358 38.49 -18.38 -36.20
N THR A 359 37.35 -19.05 -36.42
CA THR A 359 37.31 -20.52 -36.34
C THR A 359 37.26 -21.07 -37.77
N PRO A 360 38.34 -21.68 -38.30
CA PRO A 360 38.30 -22.24 -39.65
C PRO A 360 37.31 -23.40 -39.70
N ASN A 361 36.41 -23.37 -40.69
CA ASN A 361 35.57 -24.50 -41.05
C ASN A 361 36.49 -25.67 -41.45
N ILE A 362 36.54 -26.71 -40.62
CA ILE A 362 37.10 -28.00 -41.02
C ILE A 362 36.00 -28.69 -41.85
N GLU A 363 36.13 -28.59 -43.18
CA GLU A 363 35.38 -29.45 -44.10
C GLU A 363 35.83 -30.90 -43.87
N VAL A 364 34.89 -31.73 -43.46
CA VAL A 364 35.08 -33.19 -43.38
C VAL A 364 34.88 -33.73 -44.79
N GLU A 365 35.99 -34.00 -45.51
CA GLU A 365 35.96 -34.80 -46.73
C GLU A 365 35.48 -36.22 -46.40
N THR A 366 34.29 -36.55 -46.87
CA THR A 366 33.82 -37.94 -46.97
C THR A 366 34.60 -38.63 -48.08
N VAL A 367 35.48 -39.58 -47.70
CA VAL A 367 36.10 -40.51 -48.64
C VAL A 367 35.09 -41.62 -48.95
N SER A 368 34.87 -41.81 -50.25
CA SER A 368 34.05 -42.80 -50.94
C SER A 368 34.32 -44.26 -50.59
#